data_AF-A0AA37SVD4-F1
#
_entry.id   AF-A0AA37SVD4-F1
#
_cell.length_a   1.000
_cell.length_b   1.000
_cell.length_c   1.000
_cell.angle_alpha   90.00
_cell.angle_beta   90.00
_cell.angle_gamma   90.00
#
_symmetry.space_group_name_H-M   'P 1'
#
loop_
_entity.id
_entity.type
_entity.pdbx_description
1 polymer ?
#
loop_
_entity_poly.entity_id
_entity_poly.type
_entity_poly.pdbx_seq_one_letter_code
_entity_poly.pdbx_strand_id
1 'polypeptide(L)'
;MLHKMKKDMGKQTMFLKYADSQLSQISRELSALIKQRESLEDKIIQLNESKKSHMFDKEAYLAGVTICPIRLSGFNTRYLHLEENIRSLGAEKTTIEEKIHEKRHAFNKAKKQQELTSDAVKKTKYSISSYISKKEDESVMECNYSRMEASK
;
A
#
# COMPACT_ATOMS: atom_id res chain seq x y z
N MET A 1 22.09 -5.82 33.85
CA MET A 1 22.12 -5.15 32.52
C MET A 1 21.55 -6.02 31.40
N LEU A 2 22.11 -7.21 31.14
CA LEU A 2 21.66 -8.13 30.08
C LEU A 2 20.16 -8.47 30.13
N HIS A 3 19.61 -8.74 31.33
CA HIS A 3 18.18 -9.01 31.51
C HIS A 3 17.28 -7.83 31.06
N LYS A 4 17.73 -6.58 31.28
CA LYS A 4 17.03 -5.37 30.82
C LYS A 4 17.05 -5.29 29.29
N MET A 5 18.21 -5.48 28.66
CA MET A 5 18.35 -5.46 27.20
C MET A 5 17.49 -6.53 26.52
N LYS A 6 17.40 -7.75 27.08
CA LYS A 6 16.51 -8.81 26.57
C LYS A 6 15.03 -8.43 26.67
N LYS A 7 14.60 -7.81 27.78
CA LYS A 7 13.24 -7.27 27.94
C LYS A 7 12.93 -6.19 26.90
N ASP A 8 13.85 -5.27 26.68
CA ASP A 8 13.69 -4.18 25.71
C ASP A 8 13.63 -4.71 24.26
N MET A 9 14.45 -5.71 23.93
CA MET A 9 14.38 -6.42 22.64
C MET A 9 13.01 -7.09 22.43
N GLY A 10 12.46 -7.73 23.46
CA GLY A 10 11.13 -8.35 23.39
C GLY A 10 10.04 -7.34 23.06
N LYS A 11 10.07 -6.17 23.70
CA LYS A 11 9.15 -5.05 23.40
C LYS A 11 9.30 -4.57 21.96
N GLN A 12 10.53 -4.27 21.53
CA GLN A 12 10.80 -3.82 20.16
C GLN A 12 10.37 -4.83 19.10
N THR A 13 10.52 -6.13 19.38
CA THR A 13 10.07 -7.20 18.48
C THR A 13 8.55 -7.24 18.34
N MET A 14 7.80 -6.99 19.44
CA MET A 14 6.34 -6.86 19.36
C MET A 14 5.91 -5.64 18.55
N PHE A 15 6.57 -4.49 18.74
CA PHE A 15 6.31 -3.29 17.95
C PHE A 15 6.58 -3.50 16.46
N LEU A 16 7.67 -4.22 16.11
CA LEU A 16 7.97 -4.53 14.71
C LEU A 16 6.88 -5.37 14.06
N LYS A 17 6.43 -6.43 14.74
CA LYS A 17 5.32 -7.28 14.25
C LYS A 17 4.03 -6.49 14.04
N TYR A 18 3.72 -5.57 14.94
CA TYR A 18 2.56 -4.69 14.81
C TYR A 18 2.70 -3.77 13.58
N ALA A 19 3.87 -3.16 13.38
CA ALA A 19 4.14 -2.33 12.21
C ALA A 19 4.05 -3.13 10.89
N ASP A 20 4.57 -4.36 10.87
CA ASP A 20 4.45 -5.27 9.71
C ASP A 20 2.99 -5.60 9.39
N SER A 21 2.17 -5.86 10.42
CA SER A 21 0.75 -6.12 10.26
C SER A 21 0.01 -4.90 9.70
N GLN A 22 0.30 -3.71 10.22
CA GLN A 22 -0.28 -2.46 9.72
C GLN A 22 0.09 -2.21 8.25
N LEU A 23 1.35 -2.43 7.88
CA LEU A 23 1.80 -2.32 6.50
C LEU A 23 1.10 -3.31 5.58
N SER A 24 0.94 -4.56 6.01
CA SER A 24 0.21 -5.58 5.25
C SER A 24 -1.24 -5.16 5.02
N GLN A 25 -1.91 -4.64 6.06
CA GLN A 25 -3.28 -4.17 5.94
C GLN A 25 -3.41 -2.99 4.96
N ILE A 26 -2.58 -1.95 5.11
CA ILE A 26 -2.60 -0.78 4.23
C ILE A 26 -2.31 -1.20 2.78
N SER A 27 -1.38 -2.13 2.56
CA SER A 27 -1.06 -2.66 1.23
C SER A 27 -2.27 -3.32 0.58
N ARG A 28 -3.01 -4.16 1.31
CA ARG A 28 -4.23 -4.81 0.79
C ARG A 28 -5.32 -3.80 0.43
N GLU A 29 -5.55 -2.81 1.30
CA GLU A 29 -6.51 -1.74 1.05
C GLU A 29 -6.14 -0.92 -0.19
N LEU A 30 -4.85 -0.61 -0.35
CA LEU A 30 -4.33 0.13 -1.50
C LEU A 30 -4.47 -0.68 -2.81
N SER A 31 -4.18 -1.98 -2.78
CA SER A 31 -4.43 -2.87 -3.92
C SER A 31 -5.92 -2.94 -4.28
N ALA A 32 -6.82 -2.97 -3.29
CA ALA A 32 -8.26 -2.98 -3.55
C ALA A 32 -8.73 -1.68 -4.21
N LEU A 33 -8.26 -0.52 -3.71
CA LEU A 33 -8.58 0.78 -4.29
C LEU A 33 -8.04 0.93 -5.73
N ILE A 34 -6.82 0.44 -6.00
CA ILE A 34 -6.27 0.45 -7.37
C ILE A 34 -7.15 -0.38 -8.31
N LYS A 35 -7.55 -1.59 -7.92
CA LYS A 35 -8.46 -2.43 -8.72
C LYS A 35 -9.81 -1.75 -8.97
N GLN A 36 -10.35 -1.06 -7.96
CA GLN A 36 -11.59 -0.30 -8.14
C GLN A 36 -11.41 0.85 -9.14
N ARG A 37 -10.30 1.61 -9.04
CA ARG A 37 -9.97 2.68 -10.02
C ARG A 37 -9.86 2.12 -11.44
N GLU A 38 -9.12 1.02 -11.62
CA GLU A 38 -8.96 0.36 -12.93
C GLU A 38 -10.31 -0.09 -13.48
N SER A 39 -11.15 -0.72 -12.67
CA SER A 39 -12.50 -1.11 -13.09
C SER A 39 -13.39 0.08 -13.50
N LEU A 40 -13.29 1.21 -12.82
CA LEU A 40 -14.01 2.44 -13.21
C LEU A 40 -13.45 3.01 -14.51
N GLU A 41 -12.13 3.00 -14.68
CA GLU A 41 -11.45 3.44 -15.89
C GLU A 41 -11.89 2.62 -17.11
N ASP A 42 -11.94 1.29 -16.98
CA ASP A 42 -12.44 0.40 -18.03
C ASP A 42 -13.90 0.67 -18.40
N LYS A 43 -14.77 0.88 -17.39
CA LYS A 43 -16.18 1.23 -17.64
C LYS A 43 -16.33 2.57 -18.36
N ILE A 44 -15.54 3.57 -17.99
CA ILE A 44 -15.53 4.88 -18.65
C ILE A 44 -15.07 4.74 -20.11
N ILE A 45 -14.06 3.91 -20.38
CA ILE A 45 -13.58 3.64 -21.74
C ILE A 45 -14.70 3.00 -22.56
N GLN A 46 -15.35 1.95 -22.04
CA GLN A 46 -16.46 1.26 -22.72
C GLN A 46 -17.64 2.20 -23.01
N LEU A 47 -18.02 3.06 -22.05
CA LEU A 47 -19.08 4.04 -22.27
C LEU A 47 -18.68 5.10 -23.30
N ASN A 48 -17.41 5.52 -23.34
CA ASN A 48 -16.92 6.43 -24.36
C ASN A 48 -16.90 5.81 -25.75
N GLU A 49 -16.55 4.53 -25.88
CA GLU A 49 -16.63 3.78 -27.14
C GLU A 49 -18.08 3.66 -27.61
N SER A 50 -19.00 3.30 -26.70
CA SER A 50 -20.43 3.26 -26.97
C SER A 50 -20.96 4.63 -27.42
N LYS A 51 -20.54 5.70 -26.75
CA LYS A 51 -20.88 7.09 -27.11
C LYS A 51 -20.37 7.46 -28.50
N LYS A 52 -19.13 7.09 -28.86
CA LYS A 52 -18.56 7.33 -30.20
C LYS A 52 -19.33 6.59 -31.29
N SER A 53 -19.60 5.29 -31.09
CA SER A 53 -20.40 4.49 -32.03
C SER A 53 -21.79 5.11 -32.24
N HIS A 54 -22.42 5.55 -31.15
CA HIS A 54 -23.74 6.15 -31.18
C HIS A 54 -23.75 7.53 -31.88
N MET A 55 -22.65 8.30 -31.80
CA MET A 55 -22.49 9.54 -32.58
C MET A 55 -22.33 9.25 -34.06
N PHE A 56 -21.53 8.25 -34.43
CA PHE A 56 -21.36 7.82 -35.81
C PHE A 56 -22.70 7.39 -36.45
N ASP A 57 -23.50 6.60 -35.72
CA ASP A 57 -24.84 6.19 -36.19
C ASP A 57 -25.78 7.38 -36.39
N LYS A 58 -25.71 8.39 -35.52
CA LYS A 58 -26.48 9.62 -35.64
C LYS A 58 -26.04 10.45 -36.86
N GLU A 59 -24.75 10.56 -37.12
CA GLU A 59 -24.21 11.28 -38.28
C GLU A 59 -24.59 10.59 -39.60
N ALA A 60 -24.48 9.26 -39.68
CA ALA A 60 -24.92 8.48 -40.83
C ALA A 60 -26.44 8.64 -41.09
N TYR A 61 -27.25 8.70 -40.02
CA TYR A 61 -28.67 9.00 -40.11
C TYR A 61 -28.93 10.41 -40.66
N LEU A 62 -28.26 11.44 -40.11
CA LEU A 62 -28.42 12.83 -40.55
C LEU A 62 -27.96 13.06 -42.00
N ALA A 63 -26.94 12.31 -42.44
CA ALA A 63 -26.46 12.32 -43.83
C ALA A 63 -27.39 11.59 -44.82
N GLY A 64 -28.53 11.05 -44.35
CA GLY A 64 -29.50 10.36 -45.22
C GLY A 64 -29.08 8.95 -45.63
N VAL A 65 -28.01 8.40 -45.04
CA VAL A 65 -27.51 7.05 -45.34
C VAL A 65 -28.40 5.97 -44.71
N THR A 66 -29.16 6.30 -43.66
CA THR A 66 -30.11 5.38 -43.01
C THR A 66 -31.50 6.02 -42.81
N ILE A 67 -32.56 5.31 -43.24
CA ILE A 67 -33.93 5.83 -43.34
C ILE A 67 -34.79 5.29 -42.18
N CYS A 68 -34.72 5.90 -40.99
CA CYS A 68 -35.65 5.56 -39.89
C CYS A 68 -35.96 6.73 -38.93
N PRO A 69 -37.08 7.48 -39.13
CA PRO A 69 -37.35 8.77 -38.50
C PRO A 69 -37.68 8.79 -37.01
N ILE A 70 -38.03 7.64 -36.41
CA ILE A 70 -38.35 7.54 -34.97
C ILE A 70 -37.08 7.63 -34.09
N ARG A 71 -35.88 7.51 -34.67
CA ARG A 71 -34.64 7.35 -33.90
C ARG A 71 -34.02 8.63 -33.33
N LEU A 72 -34.26 9.82 -33.89
CA LEU A 72 -33.52 11.06 -33.52
C LEU A 72 -33.70 11.51 -32.06
N SER A 73 -34.93 11.47 -31.53
CA SER A 73 -35.20 11.83 -30.12
C SER A 73 -34.62 10.79 -29.15
N GLY A 74 -34.66 9.51 -29.53
CA GLY A 74 -34.03 8.40 -28.81
C GLY A 74 -32.50 8.49 -28.80
N PHE A 75 -31.88 9.01 -29.86
CA PHE A 75 -30.44 9.24 -29.90
C PHE A 75 -30.03 10.33 -28.87
N ASN A 76 -30.70 11.49 -28.84
CA ASN A 76 -30.31 12.56 -27.90
C ASN A 76 -30.47 12.15 -26.43
N THR A 77 -31.54 11.44 -26.08
CA THR A 77 -31.76 10.95 -24.70
C THR A 77 -30.72 9.93 -24.27
N ARG A 78 -30.39 8.95 -25.12
CA ARG A 78 -29.33 7.97 -24.85
C ARG A 78 -27.94 8.61 -24.75
N TYR A 79 -27.64 9.58 -25.62
CA TYR A 79 -26.38 10.31 -25.57
C TYR A 79 -26.23 11.09 -24.25
N LEU A 80 -27.27 11.82 -23.83
CA LEU A 80 -27.27 12.54 -22.55
C LEU A 80 -27.07 11.59 -21.37
N HIS A 81 -27.73 10.42 -21.40
CA HIS A 81 -27.58 9.42 -20.35
C HIS A 81 -26.16 8.82 -20.31
N LEU A 82 -25.54 8.57 -21.47
CA LEU A 82 -24.14 8.15 -21.55
C LEU A 82 -23.20 9.22 -20.99
N GLU A 83 -23.42 10.50 -21.29
CA GLU A 83 -22.62 11.60 -20.73
C GLU A 83 -22.75 11.72 -19.21
N GLU A 84 -23.97 11.59 -18.69
CA GLU A 84 -24.23 11.62 -17.26
C GLU A 84 -23.54 10.46 -16.54
N ASN A 85 -23.63 9.25 -17.09
CA ASN A 85 -22.95 8.07 -16.55
C ASN A 85 -21.42 8.22 -16.58
N ILE A 86 -20.85 8.71 -17.69
CA ILE A 86 -19.40 8.98 -17.79
C ILE A 86 -18.98 10.02 -16.74
N ARG A 87 -19.76 11.09 -16.57
CA ARG A 87 -19.47 12.15 -15.58
C ARG A 87 -19.53 11.60 -14.15
N SER A 88 -20.57 10.82 -13.83
CA SER A 88 -20.76 10.21 -12.51
C SER A 88 -19.61 9.27 -12.16
N LEU A 89 -19.25 8.36 -13.07
CA LEU A 89 -18.12 7.44 -12.90
C LEU A 89 -16.78 8.20 -12.84
N GLY A 90 -16.64 9.29 -13.59
CA GLY A 90 -15.48 10.18 -13.52
C GLY A 90 -15.31 10.79 -12.14
N ALA A 91 -16.39 11.29 -11.54
CA ALA A 91 -16.38 11.81 -10.18
C ALA A 91 -16.03 10.71 -9.15
N GLU A 92 -16.63 9.53 -9.27
CA GLU A 92 -16.29 8.38 -8.42
C GLU A 92 -14.81 8.00 -8.54
N LYS A 93 -14.27 7.97 -9.76
CA LYS A 93 -12.86 7.72 -10.03
C LYS A 93 -11.97 8.74 -9.33
N THR A 94 -12.29 10.03 -9.39
CA THR A 94 -11.52 11.08 -8.71
C THR A 94 -11.51 10.89 -7.19
N THR A 95 -12.65 10.54 -6.59
CA THR A 95 -12.73 10.23 -5.15
C THR A 95 -11.89 9.00 -4.78
N ILE A 96 -11.85 7.97 -5.62
CA ILE A 96 -10.99 6.80 -5.39
C ILE A 96 -9.51 7.19 -5.53
N GLU A 97 -9.15 8.04 -6.48
CA GLU A 97 -7.78 8.53 -6.66
C GLU A 97 -7.28 9.32 -5.45
N GLU A 98 -8.13 10.17 -4.85
CA GLU A 98 -7.85 10.86 -3.59
C GLU A 98 -7.60 9.86 -2.45
N LYS A 99 -8.47 8.85 -2.30
CA LYS A 99 -8.28 7.78 -1.30
C LYS A 99 -6.98 6.99 -1.52
N ILE A 100 -6.62 6.70 -2.77
CA ILE A 100 -5.34 6.06 -3.10
C ILE A 100 -4.18 6.94 -2.66
N HIS A 101 -4.26 8.25 -2.92
CA HIS A 101 -3.22 9.19 -2.53
C HIS A 101 -3.02 9.22 -1.01
N GLU A 102 -4.11 9.34 -0.24
CA GLU A 102 -4.08 9.30 1.22
C GLU A 102 -3.49 7.98 1.75
N LYS A 103 -3.90 6.84 1.18
CA LYS A 103 -3.40 5.52 1.57
C LYS A 103 -1.93 5.33 1.21
N ARG A 104 -1.44 5.87 0.08
CA ARG A 104 -0.01 5.88 -0.27
C ARG A 104 0.80 6.66 0.75
N HIS A 105 0.30 7.83 1.16
CA HIS A 105 0.94 8.62 2.20
C HIS A 105 1.00 7.86 3.53
N ALA A 106 -0.11 7.24 3.94
CA ALA A 106 -0.16 6.39 5.13
C ALA A 106 0.81 5.20 5.06
N PHE A 107 0.89 4.53 3.90
CA PHE A 107 1.82 3.43 3.65
C PHE A 107 3.28 3.88 3.83
N ASN A 108 3.67 5.00 3.21
CA ASN A 108 5.03 5.52 3.31
C ASN A 108 5.41 5.88 4.75
N LYS A 109 4.47 6.48 5.50
CA LYS A 109 4.67 6.78 6.93
C LYS A 109 4.85 5.51 7.75
N ALA A 110 3.99 4.50 7.56
CA ALA A 110 4.09 3.21 8.24
C ALA A 110 5.39 2.47 7.88
N LYS A 111 5.82 2.55 6.61
CA LYS A 111 7.05 1.93 6.12
C LYS A 111 8.28 2.53 6.79
N LYS A 112 8.35 3.85 6.86
CA LYS A 112 9.42 4.56 7.58
C LYS A 112 9.47 4.16 9.06
N GLN A 113 8.32 4.01 9.71
CA GLN A 113 8.25 3.59 11.11
C GLN A 113 8.71 2.13 11.31
N GLN A 114 8.34 1.24 10.39
CA GLN A 114 8.79 -0.16 10.38
C GLN A 114 10.31 -0.26 10.19
N GLU A 115 10.88 0.49 9.25
CA GLU A 115 12.33 0.54 9.00
C GLU A 115 13.11 0.99 10.25
N LEU A 116 12.68 2.09 10.89
CA LEU A 116 13.27 2.58 12.14
C LEU A 116 13.20 1.54 13.27
N THR A 117 12.07 0.83 13.37
CA THR A 117 11.87 -0.20 14.40
C THR A 117 12.75 -1.43 14.11
N SER A 118 12.86 -1.83 12.85
CA SER A 118 13.74 -2.93 12.40
C SER A 118 15.20 -2.64 12.72
N ASP A 119 15.67 -1.43 12.44
CA ASP A 119 17.03 -1.01 12.75
C ASP A 119 17.30 -0.94 14.24
N ALA A 120 16.34 -0.49 15.05
CA ALA A 120 16.44 -0.54 16.50
C ALA A 120 16.60 -1.98 17.01
N VAL A 121 15.77 -2.91 16.52
CA VAL A 121 15.86 -4.34 16.87
C VAL A 121 17.23 -4.92 16.50
N LYS A 122 17.74 -4.63 15.29
CA LYS A 122 19.07 -5.08 14.86
C LYS A 122 20.16 -4.57 15.80
N LYS A 123 20.18 -3.26 16.07
CA LYS A 123 21.16 -2.64 16.98
C LYS A 123 21.13 -3.29 18.36
N THR A 124 19.94 -3.50 18.92
CA THR A 124 19.79 -4.14 20.24
C THR A 124 20.27 -5.59 20.24
N LYS A 125 20.01 -6.37 19.18
CA LYS A 125 20.57 -7.73 19.04
C LYS A 125 22.09 -7.73 19.04
N TYR A 126 22.72 -6.86 18.25
CA TYR A 126 24.18 -6.74 18.22
C TYR A 126 24.76 -6.35 19.58
N SER A 127 24.14 -5.39 20.28
CA SER A 127 24.60 -4.99 21.62
C SER A 127 24.51 -6.13 22.63
N ILE A 128 23.47 -6.97 22.55
CA ILE A 128 23.34 -8.16 23.40
C ILE A 128 24.47 -9.15 23.12
N SER A 129 24.72 -9.49 21.85
CA SER A 129 25.77 -10.45 21.47
C SER A 129 27.16 -9.95 21.88
N SER A 130 27.46 -8.66 21.65
CA SER A 130 28.74 -8.05 22.05
C SER A 130 28.94 -8.08 23.58
N TYR A 131 27.89 -7.82 24.36
CA TYR A 131 27.97 -7.89 25.82
C TYR A 131 28.26 -9.32 26.31
N ILE A 132 27.63 -10.33 25.71
CA ILE A 132 27.85 -11.74 26.06
C ILE A 132 29.30 -12.14 25.78
N SER A 133 29.80 -11.86 24.58
CA SER A 133 31.19 -12.15 24.19
C SER A 133 32.20 -11.52 25.16
N LYS A 134 32.03 -10.23 25.50
CA LYS A 134 32.93 -9.56 26.46
C LYS A 134 32.92 -10.22 27.84
N LYS A 135 31.75 -10.67 28.31
CA LYS A 135 31.64 -11.33 29.61
C LYS A 135 32.25 -12.72 29.62
N GLU A 136 32.16 -13.44 28.51
CA GLU A 136 32.85 -14.71 28.33
C GLU A 136 34.38 -14.52 28.37
N ASP A 137 34.90 -13.52 27.66
CA ASP A 137 36.33 -13.19 27.66
C ASP A 137 36.85 -12.78 29.04
N GLU A 138 36.11 -11.94 29.78
CA GLU A 138 36.43 -11.53 31.16
C GLU A 138 36.47 -12.74 32.12
N SER A 139 35.51 -13.65 32.00
CA SER A 139 35.41 -14.85 32.84
C SER A 139 36.57 -15.82 32.59
N VAL A 140 37.00 -15.96 31.33
CA VAL A 140 38.18 -16.77 30.96
C VAL A 140 39.46 -16.15 31.55
N MET A 141 39.59 -14.82 31.51
CA MET A 141 40.75 -14.13 32.08
C MET A 141 40.81 -14.27 33.62
N GLU A 142 39.68 -14.10 34.32
CA GLU A 142 39.60 -14.30 35.78
C GLU A 142 39.99 -15.73 36.18
N CYS A 143 39.47 -16.74 35.48
CA CYS A 143 39.81 -18.14 35.73
C CYS A 143 41.31 -18.43 35.55
N ASN A 144 41.93 -17.89 34.50
CA ASN A 144 43.36 -18.05 34.24
C ASN A 144 44.22 -17.37 35.30
N TYR A 145 43.82 -16.19 35.76
CA TYR A 145 44.52 -15.46 36.82
C TYR A 145 44.46 -16.21 38.16
N SER A 146 43.27 -16.67 38.57
CA SER A 146 43.11 -17.45 39.81
C SER A 146 43.90 -18.77 39.80
N ARG A 147 44.00 -19.45 38.64
CA ARG A 147 44.83 -20.66 38.48
C ARG A 147 46.31 -20.38 38.68
N MET A 148 46.79 -19.23 38.20
CA MET A 148 48.19 -18.83 38.36
C MET A 148 48.53 -18.48 39.80
N GLU A 149 47.62 -17.82 40.54
CA GLU A 149 47.82 -17.56 41.97
C GLU A 149 47.84 -18.84 42.81
N ALA A 150 46.98 -19.81 42.52
CA ALA A 150 46.93 -21.08 43.26
C ALA A 150 48.13 -22.02 43.01
N SER A 151 48.95 -21.74 41.98
CA SER A 151 50.13 -22.53 41.63
C SER A 151 51.45 -21.96 42.17
N LYS A 152 51.40 -20.83 42.90
CA LYS A 152 52.54 -20.23 43.60
C LYS A 152 52.55 -20.66 45.07
#